data_AF-A0A7W1V0Y0-F1
#
_entry.id   AF-A0A7W1V0Y0-F1
#
_cell.length_a   1.000
_cell.length_b   1.000
_cell.length_c   1.000
_cell.angle_alpha   90.00
_cell.angle_beta   90.00
_cell.angle_gamma   90.00
#
_symmetry.space_group_name_H-M   'P 1'
#
loop_
_entity.id
_entity.type
_entity.pdbx_description
1 polymer ?
#
loop_
_entity_poly.entity_id
_entity_poly.type
_entity_poly.pdbx_seq_one_letter_code
_entity_poly.pdbx_strand_id
1 'polypeptide(L)'
;QWGMLSIGVAMAIGGILNAKKVGLTMSKKITPMSSGQGLSANLITGLLVTTASIHGLPVSTTHVSVGSIFGIGTVTKKADIRVVSKIVLSWVLTLPIAAFFGALVYLILQFISN
;
A
#
# COMPACT_ATOMS: atom_id res chain seq x y z
N GLN A 1 25.37 4.44 -3.77
CA GLN A 1 24.75 4.07 -5.06
C GLN A 1 24.42 2.57 -5.11
N TRP A 2 25.34 1.67 -4.75
CA TRP A 2 25.08 0.22 -4.67
C TRP A 2 23.89 -0.18 -3.79
N GLY A 3 23.67 0.48 -2.64
CA GLY A 3 22.51 0.22 -1.79
C GLY A 3 21.16 0.58 -2.39
N MET A 4 21.07 1.61 -3.25
CA MET A 4 19.82 1.92 -3.96
C MET A 4 19.51 0.86 -5.02
N LEU A 5 20.55 0.36 -5.68
CA LEU A 5 20.42 -0.66 -6.71
C LEU A 5 19.95 -1.99 -6.09
N SER A 6 20.51 -2.39 -4.94
CA SER A 6 20.09 -3.61 -4.25
C SER A 6 18.65 -3.53 -3.76
N ILE A 7 18.22 -2.39 -3.20
CA ILE A 7 16.82 -2.15 -2.81
C ILE A 7 15.91 -2.23 -4.04
N GLY A 8 16.28 -1.59 -5.16
CA GLY A 8 15.51 -1.62 -6.40
C GLY A 8 15.32 -3.03 -6.94
N VAL A 9 16.38 -3.84 -6.94
CA VAL A 9 16.31 -5.26 -7.36
C VAL A 9 15.42 -6.08 -6.43
N ALA A 10 15.57 -5.91 -5.11
CA ALA A 10 14.73 -6.61 -4.14
C ALA A 10 13.24 -6.24 -4.30
N MET A 11 12.93 -4.97 -4.51
CA MET A 11 11.57 -4.50 -4.79
C MET A 11 11.01 -5.09 -6.10
N ALA A 12 11.82 -5.15 -7.16
CA ALA A 12 11.42 -5.74 -8.44
C ALA A 12 11.08 -7.23 -8.29
N ILE A 13 11.92 -7.99 -7.60
CA ILE A 13 11.68 -9.42 -7.31
C ILE A 13 10.39 -9.59 -6.50
N GLY A 14 10.23 -8.83 -5.40
CA GLY A 14 9.01 -8.87 -4.59
C GLY A 14 7.75 -8.53 -5.38
N GLY A 15 7.85 -7.56 -6.29
CA GLY A 15 6.79 -7.16 -7.21
C GLY A 15 6.39 -8.30 -8.16
N ILE A 16 7.36 -8.95 -8.80
CA ILE A 16 7.09 -10.08 -9.71
C ILE A 16 6.37 -11.22 -8.98
N LEU A 17 6.78 -11.50 -7.74
CA LEU A 17 6.22 -12.60 -6.96
C LEU A 17 4.78 -12.35 -6.50
N ASN A 18 4.44 -11.12 -6.08
CA ASN A 18 3.19 -10.86 -5.35
C ASN A 18 2.28 -9.77 -5.91
N ALA A 19 2.73 -8.95 -6.87
CA ALA A 19 1.96 -7.80 -7.35
C ALA A 19 0.61 -8.19 -7.95
N LYS A 20 0.53 -9.34 -8.66
CA LYS A 20 -0.72 -9.81 -9.26
C LYS A 20 -1.80 -10.09 -8.22
N LYS A 21 -1.43 -10.71 -7.08
CA LYS A 21 -2.38 -11.06 -6.01
C LYS A 21 -2.91 -9.81 -5.30
N VAL A 22 -2.02 -8.84 -5.04
CA VAL A 22 -2.40 -7.55 -4.45
C VAL A 22 -3.28 -6.76 -5.41
N GLY A 23 -2.88 -6.65 -6.69
CA GLY A 23 -3.64 -5.95 -7.72
C GLY A 23 -5.05 -6.50 -7.92
N LEU A 24 -5.21 -7.83 -7.94
CA LEU A 24 -6.52 -8.47 -8.01
C LEU A 24 -7.39 -8.19 -6.78
N THR A 25 -6.77 -8.09 -5.60
CA THR A 25 -7.48 -7.75 -4.36
C THR A 25 -7.98 -6.31 -4.42
N MET A 26 -7.13 -5.38 -4.85
CA MET A 26 -7.49 -3.96 -4.96
C MET A 26 -8.53 -3.70 -6.06
N SER A 27 -8.42 -4.34 -7.23
CA SER A 27 -9.33 -4.06 -8.35
C SER A 27 -10.69 -4.75 -8.25
N LYS A 28 -10.78 -5.92 -7.60
CA LYS A 28 -12.02 -6.70 -7.56
C LYS A 28 -12.80 -6.57 -6.27
N LYS A 29 -12.15 -6.25 -5.13
CA LYS A 29 -12.81 -6.29 -3.82
C LYS A 29 -13.30 -4.93 -3.33
N ILE A 30 -12.72 -3.82 -3.78
CA ILE A 30 -13.07 -2.48 -3.25
C ILE A 30 -14.31 -1.93 -3.96
N THR A 31 -14.33 -1.97 -5.29
CA THR A 31 -15.49 -1.59 -6.11
C THR A 31 -15.41 -2.28 -7.46
N PRO A 32 -16.51 -2.78 -8.04
CA PRO A 32 -16.53 -3.20 -9.43
C PRO A 32 -16.25 -1.98 -10.31
N MET A 33 -15.27 -2.10 -11.20
CA MET A 33 -14.83 -1.02 -12.08
C MET A 33 -14.53 -1.53 -13.48
N SER A 34 -14.70 -0.67 -14.49
CA SER A 34 -14.25 -0.93 -15.86
C SER A 34 -12.75 -0.70 -16.02
N SER A 35 -12.16 -1.17 -17.11
CA SER A 35 -10.73 -0.94 -17.41
C SER A 35 -10.38 0.55 -17.49
N GLY A 36 -11.29 1.40 -18.01
CA GLY A 36 -11.09 2.84 -18.07
C GLY A 36 -11.05 3.49 -16.69
N GLN A 37 -11.94 3.07 -15.80
CA GLN A 37 -11.94 3.51 -14.39
C GLN A 37 -10.67 3.06 -13.66
N GLY A 38 -10.22 1.81 -13.90
CA GLY A 38 -8.94 1.32 -13.38
C GLY A 38 -7.75 2.13 -13.87
N LEU A 39 -7.72 2.52 -15.15
CA LEU A 39 -6.69 3.41 -15.68
C LEU A 39 -6.71 4.77 -14.98
N SER A 40 -7.89 5.40 -14.86
CA SER A 40 -8.04 6.69 -14.15
C SER A 40 -7.54 6.62 -12.71
N ALA A 41 -7.88 5.54 -11.97
CA ALA A 41 -7.42 5.34 -10.60
C ALA A 41 -5.89 5.29 -10.50
N ASN A 42 -5.24 4.56 -11.43
CA ASN A 42 -3.78 4.43 -11.46
C ASN A 42 -3.09 5.73 -11.84
N LEU A 43 -3.65 6.50 -12.79
CA LEU A 43 -3.12 7.81 -13.17
C LEU A 43 -3.18 8.78 -12.00
N ILE A 44 -4.32 8.86 -11.30
CA ILE A 44 -4.47 9.71 -10.11
C ILE A 44 -3.48 9.27 -9.02
N THR A 45 -3.36 7.97 -8.78
CA THR A 45 -2.40 7.43 -7.81
C THR A 45 -0.97 7.84 -8.16
N GLY A 46 -0.55 7.63 -9.41
CA GLY A 46 0.78 7.98 -9.88
C GLY A 46 1.05 9.48 -9.79
N LEU A 47 0.09 10.32 -10.18
CA LEU A 47 0.21 11.78 -10.10
C LEU A 47 0.38 12.25 -8.65
N LEU A 48 -0.47 11.78 -7.73
CA LEU A 48 -0.41 12.19 -6.32
C LEU A 48 0.87 11.70 -5.63
N VAL A 49 1.27 10.44 -5.86
CA VAL A 49 2.51 9.88 -5.30
C VAL A 49 3.73 10.61 -5.85
N THR A 50 3.76 10.87 -7.16
CA THR A 50 4.88 11.61 -7.79
C THR A 50 4.96 13.03 -7.24
N THR A 51 3.82 13.71 -7.14
CA THR A 51 3.75 15.06 -6.57
C THR A 51 4.29 15.07 -5.13
N ALA A 52 3.84 14.15 -4.29
CA ALA A 52 4.34 14.03 -2.91
C ALA A 52 5.84 13.72 -2.87
N SER A 53 6.33 12.86 -3.77
CA SER A 53 7.75 12.50 -3.87
C SER A 53 8.63 13.69 -4.27
N ILE A 54 8.18 14.52 -5.20
CA ILE A 54 8.88 15.76 -5.61
C ILE A 54 8.99 16.73 -4.44
N HIS A 55 7.97 16.78 -3.57
CA HIS A 55 7.96 17.61 -2.36
C HIS A 55 8.67 16.96 -1.16
N GLY A 56 9.26 15.77 -1.32
CA GLY A 56 9.96 15.06 -0.25
C GLY A 56 9.05 14.51 0.85
N LEU A 57 7.74 14.39 0.60
CA LEU A 57 6.77 13.92 1.59
C LEU A 57 6.71 12.38 1.59
N PRO A 58 6.93 11.71 2.74
CA PRO A 58 6.80 10.27 2.83
C PRO A 58 5.31 9.89 2.87
N VAL A 59 4.78 9.44 1.73
CA VAL A 59 3.38 9.03 1.59
C VAL A 59 3.24 7.53 1.32
N SER A 60 2.17 6.93 1.83
CA SER A 60 1.84 5.53 1.53
C SER A 60 1.15 5.42 0.17
N THR A 61 1.83 4.81 -0.80
CA THR A 61 1.26 4.55 -2.13
C THR A 61 0.02 3.65 -2.08
N THR A 62 -0.07 2.78 -1.07
CA THR A 62 -1.25 1.91 -0.87
C THR A 62 -2.46 2.71 -0.42
N HIS A 63 -2.29 3.70 0.49
CA HIS A 63 -3.39 4.58 0.90
C HIS A 63 -3.91 5.41 -0.27
N VAL A 64 -3.00 5.98 -1.05
CA VAL A 64 -3.36 6.79 -2.22
C VAL A 64 -4.08 5.95 -3.28
N SER A 65 -3.61 4.72 -3.54
CA SER A 65 -4.23 3.80 -4.49
C SER A 65 -5.63 3.36 -4.07
N VAL A 66 -5.77 2.91 -2.81
CA VAL A 66 -7.07 2.52 -2.25
C VAL A 66 -8.04 3.71 -2.23
N GLY A 67 -7.58 4.90 -1.86
CA GLY A 67 -8.38 6.12 -1.88
C GLY A 67 -8.87 6.50 -3.27
N SER A 68 -8.00 6.40 -4.28
CA SER A 68 -8.36 6.67 -5.69
C SER A 68 -9.42 5.68 -6.20
N ILE A 69 -9.25 4.39 -5.89
CA ILE A 69 -10.23 3.33 -6.23
C ILE A 69 -11.55 3.55 -5.50
N PHE A 70 -11.49 3.85 -4.20
CA PHE A 70 -12.67 4.12 -3.40
C PHE A 70 -13.45 5.32 -3.91
N GLY A 71 -12.77 6.40 -4.32
CA GLY A 71 -13.39 7.58 -4.93
C GLY A 71 -14.20 7.27 -6.20
N ILE A 72 -13.75 6.32 -7.02
CA ILE A 72 -14.55 5.82 -8.14
C ILE A 72 -15.79 5.07 -7.64
N GLY A 73 -15.61 4.24 -6.61
CA GLY A 73 -16.68 3.48 -5.99
C GLY A 73 -17.76 4.37 -5.35
N THR A 74 -17.39 5.53 -4.80
CA THR A 74 -18.34 6.49 -4.24
C THR A 74 -19.14 7.19 -5.33
N VAL A 75 -18.49 7.66 -6.41
CA VAL A 75 -19.17 8.29 -7.56
C VAL A 75 -20.11 7.30 -8.26
N THR A 76 -19.69 6.06 -8.41
CA THR A 76 -20.51 5.01 -9.04
C THR A 76 -21.54 4.39 -8.10
N LYS A 77 -21.51 4.72 -6.79
CA LYS A 77 -22.32 4.12 -5.72
C LYS A 77 -22.18 2.60 -5.62
N LYS A 78 -21.04 2.04 -6.01
CA LYS A 78 -20.74 0.60 -5.99
C LYS A 78 -19.63 0.20 -5.01
N ALA A 79 -19.12 1.14 -4.22
CA ALA A 79 -18.10 0.86 -3.20
C ALA A 79 -18.61 -0.13 -2.14
N ASP A 80 -17.79 -1.13 -1.82
CA ASP A 80 -18.03 -2.02 -0.68
C ASP A 80 -17.40 -1.42 0.60
N ILE A 81 -18.25 -0.76 1.40
CA ILE A 81 -17.85 -0.14 2.67
C ILE A 81 -17.30 -1.15 3.67
N ARG A 82 -17.78 -2.41 3.64
CA ARG A 82 -17.29 -3.45 4.56
C ARG A 82 -15.85 -3.82 4.22
N VAL A 83 -15.52 -3.92 2.94
CA VAL A 83 -14.15 -4.18 2.49
C VAL A 83 -13.23 -3.02 2.83
N VAL A 84 -13.66 -1.78 2.55
CA VAL A 84 -12.87 -0.58 2.89
C VAL A 84 -12.62 -0.50 4.40
N SER A 85 -13.63 -0.77 5.22
CA SER A 85 -13.47 -0.79 6.68
C SER A 85 -12.46 -1.85 7.15
N LYS A 86 -12.46 -3.04 6.55
CA LYS A 86 -11.46 -4.08 6.84
C LYS A 86 -10.04 -3.66 6.45
N ILE A 87 -9.90 -2.93 5.35
CA ILE A 87 -8.60 -2.38 4.90
C ILE A 87 -8.11 -1.30 5.88
N VAL A 88 -8.97 -0.37 6.28
CA VAL A 88 -8.61 0.67 7.26
C VAL A 88 -8.23 0.03 8.60
N LEU A 89 -8.99 -0.97 9.04
CA LEU A 89 -8.67 -1.71 10.26
C LEU A 89 -7.30 -2.38 10.16
N SER A 90 -6.95 -2.99 9.02
CA SER A 90 -5.63 -3.61 8.86
C SER A 90 -4.51 -2.57 8.92
N TRP A 91 -4.67 -1.37 8.37
CA TRP A 91 -3.68 -0.30 8.49
C TRP A 91 -3.43 0.10 9.94
N VAL A 92 -4.50 0.33 10.70
CA VAL A 92 -4.39 0.68 12.12
C VAL A 92 -3.72 -0.44 12.91
N LEU A 93 -4.06 -1.70 12.61
CA LEU A 93 -3.57 -2.87 13.33
C LEU A 93 -2.12 -3.24 12.95
N THR A 94 -1.65 -2.87 11.76
CA THR A 94 -0.24 -3.10 11.37
C THR A 94 0.75 -2.27 12.19
N LEU A 95 0.40 -1.06 12.62
CA LEU A 95 1.27 -0.20 13.42
C LEU A 95 1.65 -0.79 14.80
N PRO A 96 0.69 -1.20 15.67
CA PRO A 96 1.02 -1.78 16.97
C PRO A 96 1.72 -3.13 16.84
N ILE A 97 1.37 -3.94 15.83
CA ILE A 97 2.08 -5.20 15.57
C ILE A 97 3.53 -4.94 15.19
N ALA A 98 3.78 -4.02 14.26
CA ALA A 98 5.15 -3.68 13.87
C ALA A 98 5.95 -3.11 15.05
N ALA A 99 5.34 -2.25 15.87
CA ALA A 99 5.96 -1.72 17.07
C ALA A 99 6.31 -2.83 18.08
N PHE A 100 5.38 -3.77 18.31
CA PHE A 100 5.60 -4.91 19.20
C PHE A 100 6.77 -5.79 18.74
N PHE A 101 6.79 -6.19 17.47
CA PHE A 101 7.88 -7.01 16.94
C PHE A 101 9.21 -6.26 16.90
N GLY A 102 9.20 -4.96 16.59
CA GLY A 102 10.40 -4.12 16.65
C GLY A 102 10.99 -4.05 18.06
N ALA A 103 10.13 -3.83 19.08
CA ALA A 103 10.54 -3.84 20.48
C ALA A 103 11.06 -5.21 20.92
N LEU A 104 10.39 -6.30 20.53
CA LEU A 104 10.80 -7.67 20.85
C LEU A 104 12.19 -7.98 20.30
N VAL A 105 12.45 -7.67 19.02
CA VAL A 105 13.76 -7.89 18.40
C VAL A 105 14.84 -7.06 19.08
N TYR A 106 14.55 -5.80 19.41
CA TYR A 106 15.49 -4.95 20.14
C TYR A 106 15.87 -5.55 21.51
N LEU A 107 14.88 -6.01 22.28
CA LEU A 107 15.12 -6.62 23.60
C LEU A 107 15.94 -7.91 23.50
N ILE A 108 15.67 -8.75 22.48
CA ILE A 108 16.45 -9.97 22.24
C ILE A 108 17.90 -9.63 21.91
N LEU A 109 18.14 -8.67 21.02
CA LEU A 109 19.49 -8.23 20.65
C LEU A 109 20.23 -7.63 21.84
N GLN A 110 19.53 -6.85 22.68
CA GLN A 110 20.10 -6.28 23.90
C GLN A 110 20.47 -7.37 24.91
N PHE A 111 19.64 -8.40 25.07
CA PHE A 111 19.92 -9.53 25.96
C PHE A 111 21.12 -10.36 25.51
N ILE A 112 21.30 -10.55 24.20
CA ILE A 112 22.45 -11.29 23.64
C ILE A 112 23.74 -10.47 23.74
N SER A 113 23.66 -9.14 23.66
CA SER A 113 24.81 -8.24 23.68
C SER A 113 25.34 -7.93 25.08
N ASN A 114 24.54 -8.18 26.13
CA ASN A 114 24.92 -8.04 27.54
C ASN A 114 25.40 -9.37 28.10
#